data_AF-A0A9E2R9M0-F1
#
_entry.id   AF-A0A9E2R9M0-F1
#
_cell.length_a   1.000
_cell.length_b   1.000
_cell.length_c   1.000
_cell.angle_alpha   90.00
_cell.angle_beta   90.00
_cell.angle_gamma   90.00
#
_symmetry.space_group_name_H-M   'P 1'
#
loop_
_entity.id
_entity.type
_entity.pdbx_description
1 polymer ?
#
loop_
_entity_poly.entity_id
_entity_poly.type
_entity_poly.pdbx_seq_one_letter_code
_entity_poly.pdbx_strand_id
1 'polypeptide(L)'
;MPTWRGRLPWVLGVVPMIIVAILSAILMRKAGVLTTNLEQVHLWVLAVVIMVMGLAYALGVLLARDFNLYLLIRRDLRRARCKKCGQSLIGLKVIESAINPNTPGDARVRCPECGRLWVLLEIGLSPRDLIPYEERMADERVGMLKRPPGMVRGR
;
A
#
# COMPACT_ATOMS: atom_id res chain seq x y z
N MET A 1 -13.08 -9.84 10.81
CA MET A 1 -12.44 -8.81 9.95
C MET A 1 -13.06 -7.45 10.28
N PRO A 2 -12.29 -6.38 10.53
CA PRO A 2 -12.87 -5.10 10.93
C PRO A 2 -13.57 -4.40 9.74
N THR A 3 -14.88 -4.22 9.85
CA THR A 3 -15.80 -3.63 8.85
C THR A 3 -15.58 -2.13 8.59
N TRP A 4 -14.75 -1.46 9.39
CA TRP A 4 -14.48 -0.02 9.29
C TRP A 4 -13.69 0.39 8.03
N ARG A 5 -13.04 -0.55 7.33
CA ARG A 5 -12.24 -0.25 6.12
C ARG A 5 -13.07 0.28 4.93
N GLY A 6 -14.38 0.01 4.90
CA GLY A 6 -15.24 0.46 3.80
C GLY A 6 -15.69 1.93 3.88
N ARG A 7 -15.64 2.56 5.07
CA ARG A 7 -16.22 3.92 5.27
C ARG A 7 -15.20 5.06 5.20
N LEU A 8 -13.91 4.78 5.36
CA LEU A 8 -12.86 5.79 5.32
C LEU A 8 -12.74 6.58 4.00
N PRO A 9 -12.88 5.97 2.79
CA PRO A 9 -12.77 6.74 1.56
C PRO A 9 -13.93 7.72 1.37
N TRP A 10 -15.09 7.44 1.97
CA TRP A 10 -16.25 8.30 1.87
C TRP A 10 -16.08 9.59 2.69
N VAL A 11 -15.52 9.49 3.90
CA VAL A 11 -15.28 10.67 4.75
C VAL A 11 -14.22 11.59 4.13
N LEU A 12 -13.16 11.02 3.54
CA LEU A 12 -12.11 11.79 2.86
C LEU A 12 -12.59 12.49 1.58
N GLY A 13 -13.63 11.97 0.92
CA GLY A 13 -14.22 12.59 -0.27
C GLY A 13 -15.31 13.62 0.05
N VAL A 14 -16.17 13.37 1.04
CA VAL A 14 -17.34 14.22 1.31
C VAL A 14 -16.96 15.52 2.02
N VAL A 15 -16.00 15.48 2.94
CA VAL A 15 -15.56 16.68 3.68
C VAL A 15 -15.02 17.79 2.76
N PRO A 16 -14.09 17.53 1.81
CA PRO A 16 -13.63 18.58 0.89
C PRO A 16 -14.74 19.09 -0.04
N MET A 17 -15.69 18.25 -0.45
CA MET A 17 -16.85 18.68 -1.25
C MET A 17 -17.70 19.70 -0.47
N ILE A 18 -17.94 19.46 0.83
CA ILE A 18 -18.68 20.39 1.69
C ILE A 18 -17.90 21.70 1.87
N ILE A 19 -16.58 21.64 2.11
CA ILE A 19 -15.75 22.84 2.29
C ILE A 19 -15.76 23.70 1.03
N VAL A 20 -15.62 23.10 -0.16
CA VAL A 20 -15.66 23.85 -1.43
C VAL A 20 -17.04 24.42 -1.70
N ALA A 21 -18.12 23.70 -1.38
CA ALA A 21 -19.48 24.22 -1.49
C ALA A 21 -19.73 25.43 -0.57
N ILE A 22 -19.17 25.41 0.64
CA ILE A 22 -19.26 26.55 1.57
C ILE A 22 -18.44 27.74 1.05
N LEU A 23 -17.21 27.50 0.59
CA LEU A 23 -16.34 28.55 0.02
C LEU A 23 -16.94 29.19 -1.22
N SER A 24 -17.53 28.40 -2.12
CA SER A 24 -18.20 28.91 -3.32
C SER A 24 -19.43 29.76 -2.97
N ALA A 25 -20.24 29.33 -1.98
CA ALA A 25 -21.38 30.11 -1.50
C ALA A 25 -20.96 31.45 -0.87
N ILE A 26 -19.84 31.48 -0.14
CA ILE A 26 -19.28 32.72 0.43
C ILE A 26 -18.80 33.66 -0.68
N LEU A 27 -18.12 33.12 -1.70
CA LEU A 27 -17.67 33.88 -2.87
C LEU A 27 -18.83 34.51 -3.63
N MET A 28 -19.90 33.74 -3.88
CA MET A 28 -21.11 34.23 -4.55
C MET A 28 -21.78 35.39 -3.78
N ARG A 29 -21.81 35.33 -2.44
CA ARG A 29 -22.35 36.43 -1.61
C ARG A 29 -21.54 37.72 -1.74
N LYS A 30 -20.21 37.63 -1.88
CA LYS A 30 -19.35 38.82 -2.03
C LYS A 30 -19.33 39.37 -3.45
N ALA A 31 -19.51 38.52 -4.47
CA ALA A 31 -19.47 38.92 -5.88
C ALA A 31 -20.66 39.81 -6.30
N GLY A 32 -21.80 39.71 -5.64
CA GLY A 32 -23.00 40.52 -5.95
C GLY A 32 -22.85 42.03 -5.75
N VAL A 33 -21.73 42.50 -5.20
CA VAL A 33 -21.48 43.93 -4.90
C VAL A 33 -20.67 44.62 -6.00
N LEU A 34 -19.99 43.89 -6.91
CA LEU A 34 -19.10 44.49 -7.91
C LEU A 34 -19.40 44.02 -9.36
N THR A 35 -20.00 44.92 -10.14
CA THR A 35 -19.75 45.18 -11.57
C THR A 35 -20.51 44.43 -12.69
N THR A 36 -20.52 45.10 -13.85
CA THR A 36 -21.32 44.99 -15.07
C THR A 36 -20.84 43.97 -16.11
N ASN A 37 -19.83 43.14 -15.80
CA ASN A 37 -19.33 42.06 -16.66
C ASN A 37 -19.61 40.69 -16.05
N LEU A 38 -20.88 40.48 -15.67
CA LEU A 38 -21.34 39.35 -14.88
C LEU A 38 -21.02 38.00 -15.56
N GLU A 39 -21.20 37.90 -16.87
CA GLU A 39 -21.01 36.64 -17.61
C GLU A 39 -19.56 36.15 -17.61
N GLN A 40 -18.59 37.05 -17.83
CA GLN A 40 -17.18 36.66 -17.90
C GLN A 40 -16.62 36.26 -16.53
N VAL A 41 -17.03 36.96 -15.46
CA VAL A 41 -16.60 36.63 -14.09
C VAL A 41 -17.14 35.26 -13.67
N HIS A 42 -18.39 34.92 -14.02
CA HIS A 42 -18.97 33.61 -13.70
C HIS A 42 -18.20 32.44 -14.33
N LEU A 43 -17.79 32.57 -15.60
CA LEU A 43 -17.03 31.52 -16.28
C LEU A 43 -15.68 31.24 -15.61
N TRP A 44 -14.93 32.28 -15.25
CA TRP A 44 -13.65 32.12 -14.55
C TRP A 44 -13.81 31.50 -13.17
N VAL A 45 -14.80 31.94 -12.39
CA VAL A 45 -15.08 31.38 -11.06
C VAL A 45 -15.44 29.90 -11.18
N LEU A 46 -16.30 29.52 -12.12
CA LEU A 46 -16.63 28.11 -12.36
C LEU A 46 -15.41 27.29 -12.77
N ALA A 47 -14.57 27.79 -13.67
CA ALA A 47 -13.35 27.12 -14.09
C ALA A 47 -12.39 26.88 -12.91
N VAL A 48 -12.18 27.88 -12.05
CA VAL A 48 -11.34 27.75 -10.86
C VAL A 48 -11.92 26.74 -9.88
N VAL A 49 -13.23 26.77 -9.63
CA VAL A 49 -13.89 25.80 -8.75
C VAL A 49 -13.74 24.37 -9.26
N ILE A 50 -13.97 24.14 -10.56
CA ILE A 50 -13.80 22.82 -11.17
C ILE A 50 -12.34 22.35 -11.07
N MET A 51 -11.37 23.24 -11.35
CA MET A 51 -9.95 22.93 -11.24
C MET A 51 -9.56 22.55 -9.81
N VAL A 52 -9.96 23.33 -8.81
CA VAL A 52 -9.68 23.07 -7.39
C VAL A 52 -10.31 21.76 -6.94
N MET A 53 -11.54 21.48 -7.36
CA MET A 53 -12.23 20.22 -7.06
C MET A 53 -11.54 19.01 -7.67
N GLY A 54 -11.14 19.10 -8.94
CA GLY A 54 -10.38 18.05 -9.62
C GLY A 54 -9.05 17.77 -8.92
N LEU A 55 -8.33 18.82 -8.52
CA LEU A 55 -7.06 18.69 -7.79
C LEU A 55 -7.26 18.06 -6.40
N ALA A 56 -8.27 18.51 -5.64
CA ALA A 56 -8.59 17.96 -4.34
C ALA A 56 -8.98 16.47 -4.41
N TYR A 57 -9.75 16.09 -5.43
CA TYR A 57 -10.12 14.70 -5.66
C TYR A 57 -8.90 13.84 -5.99
N ALA A 58 -8.03 14.29 -6.90
CA ALA A 58 -6.81 13.57 -7.28
C ALA A 58 -5.88 13.35 -6.08
N LEU A 59 -5.67 14.38 -5.25
CA LEU A 59 -4.90 14.28 -4.01
C LEU A 59 -5.55 13.31 -3.01
N GLY A 60 -6.88 13.35 -2.86
CA GLY A 60 -7.61 12.43 -2.01
C GLY A 60 -7.41 10.97 -2.40
N VAL A 61 -7.47 10.66 -3.69
CA VAL A 61 -7.23 9.29 -4.22
C VAL A 61 -5.78 8.85 -3.96
N LEU A 62 -4.80 9.73 -4.18
CA LEU A 62 -3.38 9.43 -3.98
C LEU A 62 -3.08 9.14 -2.50
N LEU A 63 -3.57 10.00 -1.60
CA LEU A 63 -3.43 9.80 -0.15
C LEU A 63 -4.13 8.52 0.33
N ALA A 64 -5.32 8.23 -0.20
CA ALA A 64 -6.03 7.00 0.15
C ALA A 64 -5.27 5.75 -0.30
N ARG A 65 -4.63 5.79 -1.48
CA ARG A 65 -3.76 4.71 -1.97
C ARG A 65 -2.56 4.49 -1.04
N ASP A 66 -1.82 5.56 -0.72
CA ASP A 66 -0.63 5.48 0.11
C ASP A 66 -0.95 5.01 1.52
N PHE A 67 -2.07 5.51 2.08
CA PHE A 67 -2.54 5.08 3.38
C PHE A 67 -2.91 3.59 3.41
N ASN A 68 -3.58 3.08 2.36
CA ASN A 68 -3.90 1.66 2.26
C ASN A 68 -2.64 0.79 2.17
N LEU A 69 -1.65 1.25 1.38
CA LEU A 69 -0.36 0.58 1.26
C LEU A 69 0.37 0.55 2.61
N TYR A 70 0.43 1.68 3.31
CA TYR A 70 0.97 1.77 4.66
C TYR A 70 0.28 0.80 5.63
N LEU A 71 -1.06 0.72 5.60
CA LEU A 71 -1.81 -0.19 6.46
C LEU A 71 -1.57 -1.66 6.12
N LEU A 72 -1.36 -2.01 4.86
CA LEU A 72 -1.01 -3.37 4.44
C LEU A 72 0.37 -3.75 4.97
N ILE A 73 1.40 -2.94 4.67
CA ILE A 73 2.76 -3.15 5.19
C ILE A 73 2.75 -3.25 6.72
N ARG A 74 2.05 -2.34 7.40
CA ARG A 74 1.95 -2.36 8.86
C ARG A 74 1.26 -3.63 9.38
N ARG A 75 0.33 -4.24 8.65
CA ARG A 75 -0.30 -5.50 9.05
C ARG A 75 0.64 -6.68 8.86
N ASP A 76 1.36 -6.71 7.75
CA ASP A 76 2.31 -7.78 7.45
C ASP A 76 3.49 -7.75 8.41
N LEU A 77 4.05 -6.57 8.67
CA LEU A 77 5.07 -6.36 9.71
C LEU A 77 4.58 -6.79 11.10
N ARG A 78 3.29 -6.58 11.43
CA ARG A 78 2.75 -7.02 12.73
C ARG A 78 2.63 -8.54 12.84
N ARG A 79 2.29 -9.23 11.74
CA ARG A 79 2.16 -10.70 11.69
C ARG A 79 3.51 -11.38 11.78
N ALA A 80 4.54 -10.79 11.16
CA ALA A 80 5.90 -11.33 11.17
C ALA A 80 6.68 -11.05 12.48
N ARG A 81 6.00 -10.93 13.62
CA ARG A 81 6.65 -10.74 14.93
C ARG A 81 6.48 -11.96 15.81
N CYS A 82 7.51 -12.27 16.58
CA CYS A 82 7.48 -13.33 17.57
C CYS A 82 6.42 -13.02 18.63
N LYS A 83 5.47 -13.95 18.87
CA LYS A 83 4.39 -13.77 19.86
C LYS A 83 4.89 -13.65 21.31
N LYS A 84 6.12 -14.11 21.60
CA LYS A 84 6.73 -14.07 22.94
C LYS A 84 7.45 -12.75 23.23
N CYS A 85 8.45 -12.38 22.43
CA CYS A 85 9.28 -11.19 22.65
C CYS A 85 8.94 -9.98 21.74
N GLY A 86 8.09 -10.15 20.73
CA GLY A 86 7.74 -9.08 19.78
C GLY A 86 8.78 -8.80 18.69
N GLN A 87 9.93 -9.48 18.69
CA GLN A 87 10.99 -9.26 17.70
C GLN A 87 10.53 -9.67 16.29
N SER A 88 10.95 -8.93 15.28
CA SER A 88 10.65 -9.25 13.88
C SER A 88 11.35 -10.53 13.44
N LEU A 89 10.62 -11.40 12.74
CA LEU A 89 11.10 -12.67 12.20
C LEU A 89 11.52 -12.57 10.72
N ILE A 90 11.33 -11.40 10.09
CA ILE A 90 11.62 -11.15 8.67
C ILE A 90 13.14 -11.29 8.43
N GLY A 91 13.52 -11.92 7.32
CA GLY A 91 14.93 -12.12 6.94
C GLY A 91 15.67 -13.20 7.73
N LEU A 92 15.00 -13.91 8.66
CA LEU A 92 15.60 -15.07 9.32
C LEU A 92 15.62 -16.28 8.39
N LYS A 93 16.69 -17.08 8.50
CA LYS A 93 16.80 -18.34 7.75
C LYS A 93 15.70 -19.31 8.16
N VAL A 94 14.98 -19.84 7.17
CA VAL A 94 14.01 -20.91 7.36
C VAL A 94 14.77 -22.21 7.58
N ILE A 95 14.40 -22.93 8.63
CA ILE A 95 14.90 -24.26 8.92
C ILE A 95 13.87 -25.24 8.37
N GLU A 96 14.21 -25.92 7.29
CA GLU A 96 13.40 -26.99 6.73
C GLU A 96 13.52 -28.25 7.60
N SER A 97 12.43 -29.00 7.72
CA SER A 97 12.49 -30.27 8.44
C SER A 97 13.26 -31.30 7.64
N ALA A 98 14.13 -32.07 8.30
CA ALA A 98 14.87 -33.16 7.66
C ALA A 98 13.95 -34.31 7.18
N ILE A 99 12.72 -34.36 7.67
CA ILE A 99 11.80 -35.48 7.46
C ILE A 99 11.08 -35.34 6.11
N ASN A 100 10.63 -34.14 5.74
CA ASN A 100 9.98 -33.88 4.45
C ASN A 100 10.27 -32.45 3.96
N PRO A 101 11.31 -32.23 3.14
CA PRO A 101 11.68 -30.90 2.65
C PRO A 101 10.62 -30.28 1.72
N ASN A 102 9.79 -31.10 1.08
CA ASN A 102 8.77 -30.63 0.13
C ASN A 102 7.44 -30.21 0.76
N THR A 103 7.25 -30.38 2.08
CA THR A 103 5.99 -30.01 2.74
C THR A 103 6.11 -28.60 3.32
N PRO A 104 5.43 -27.58 2.74
CA PRO A 104 5.55 -26.19 3.21
C PRO A 104 5.00 -25.97 4.63
N GLY A 105 4.28 -26.95 5.18
CA GLY A 105 3.72 -26.94 6.53
C GLY A 105 4.75 -27.02 7.66
N ASP A 106 5.90 -27.64 7.40
CA ASP A 106 6.89 -27.95 8.44
C ASP A 106 8.05 -26.96 8.53
N ALA A 107 7.96 -25.86 7.79
CA ALA A 107 8.97 -24.81 7.81
C ALA A 107 8.98 -24.10 9.17
N ARG A 108 10.15 -24.07 9.82
CA ARG A 108 10.34 -23.50 11.16
C ARG A 108 11.31 -22.34 11.14
N VAL A 109 11.13 -21.40 12.06
CA VAL A 109 12.06 -20.28 12.27
C VAL A 109 12.40 -20.17 13.75
N ARG A 110 13.70 -20.00 14.04
CA ARG A 110 14.19 -19.78 15.41
C ARG A 110 14.31 -18.28 15.67
N CYS A 111 13.65 -17.80 16.72
CA CYS A 111 13.81 -16.41 17.14
C CYS A 111 15.19 -16.21 17.81
N PRO A 112 15.99 -15.21 17.41
CA PRO A 112 17.33 -15.00 17.97
C PRO A 112 17.29 -14.56 19.44
N GLU A 113 16.30 -13.76 19.83
CA GLU A 113 16.19 -13.21 21.20
C GLU A 113 15.68 -14.25 22.20
N CYS A 114 14.56 -14.92 21.90
CA CYS A 114 13.93 -15.83 22.84
C CYS A 114 14.33 -17.31 22.65
N GLY A 115 15.07 -17.63 21.59
CA GLY A 115 15.54 -18.97 21.24
C GLY A 115 14.44 -19.96 20.81
N ARG A 116 13.16 -19.59 20.90
CA ARG A 116 12.02 -20.47 20.61
C ARG A 116 11.87 -20.70 19.11
N LEU A 117 11.63 -21.96 18.75
CA LEU A 117 11.26 -22.38 17.40
C LEU A 117 9.75 -22.19 17.21
N TRP A 118 9.39 -21.60 16.09
CA TRP A 118 8.00 -21.41 15.68
C TRP A 118 7.75 -22.09 14.34
N VAL A 119 6.62 -22.77 14.23
CA VAL A 119 6.11 -23.27 12.94
C VAL A 119 5.44 -22.10 12.22
N LEU A 120 5.83 -21.85 10.97
CA LEU A 120 5.36 -20.68 10.22
C LEU A 120 3.85 -20.67 10.05
N LEU A 121 3.26 -21.83 9.76
CA LEU A 121 1.82 -22.00 9.62
C LEU A 121 1.03 -21.65 10.90
N GLU A 122 1.56 -21.95 12.10
CA GLU A 122 0.91 -21.63 13.38
C GLU A 122 0.85 -20.12 13.66
N ILE A 123 1.78 -19.34 13.08
CA ILE A 123 1.76 -17.88 13.14
C ILE A 123 0.93 -17.29 11.99
N GLY A 124 0.53 -18.12 11.02
CA GLY A 124 -0.15 -17.67 9.80
C GLY A 124 0.79 -16.95 8.84
N LEU A 125 2.07 -17.33 8.85
CA LEU A 125 3.10 -16.86 7.92
C LEU A 125 3.39 -17.95 6.90
N SER A 126 3.58 -17.57 5.65
CA SER A 126 4.14 -18.45 4.63
C SER A 126 5.67 -18.24 4.55
N PRO A 127 6.44 -19.23 4.04
CA PRO A 127 7.87 -19.04 3.76
C PRO A 127 8.15 -17.80 2.87
N ARG A 128 7.22 -17.48 1.95
CA ARG A 128 7.31 -16.29 1.09
C ARG A 128 7.22 -14.98 1.86
N ASP A 129 6.60 -14.96 3.03
CA ASP A 129 6.45 -13.76 3.84
C ASP A 129 7.71 -13.36 4.60
N LEU A 130 8.68 -14.28 4.73
CA LEU A 130 9.98 -14.02 5.36
C LEU A 130 10.99 -13.39 4.42
N ILE A 131 10.81 -13.60 3.11
CA ILE A 131 11.66 -13.06 2.06
C ILE A 131 11.41 -11.54 2.01
N PRO A 132 12.46 -10.70 2.09
CA PRO A 132 12.36 -9.25 1.87
C PRO A 132 11.59 -8.96 0.58
N TYR A 133 10.80 -7.89 0.57
CA TYR A 133 9.95 -7.58 -0.59
C TYR A 133 10.78 -7.39 -1.87
N GLU A 134 11.98 -6.85 -1.73
CA GLU A 134 12.98 -6.64 -2.78
C GLU A 134 13.40 -7.96 -3.43
N GLU A 135 13.51 -9.03 -2.64
CA GLU A 135 13.89 -10.37 -3.11
C GLU A 135 12.69 -11.17 -3.63
N ARG A 136 11.46 -10.85 -3.22
CA ARG A 136 10.24 -11.49 -3.78
C ARG A 136 10.03 -11.18 -5.25
N MET A 137 10.56 -10.04 -5.73
CA MET A 137 10.52 -9.64 -7.14
C MET A 137 11.80 -10.01 -7.90
N ALA A 138 12.74 -10.75 -7.30
CA ALA A 138 13.98 -11.13 -7.96
C ALA A 138 13.70 -11.92 -9.25
N ASP A 139 14.05 -11.25 -10.35
CA ASP A 139 14.10 -11.57 -11.78
C ASP A 139 13.39 -12.83 -12.32
N GLU A 140 12.62 -12.62 -13.39
CA GLU A 140 12.10 -13.64 -14.32
C GLU A 140 13.23 -14.46 -15.00
N ARG A 141 14.50 -14.07 -14.76
CA ARG A 141 15.73 -14.65 -15.29
C ARG A 141 16.61 -15.36 -14.26
N VAL A 142 16.26 -15.36 -12.97
CA VAL A 142 16.95 -16.19 -11.97
C VAL A 142 16.55 -17.65 -12.23
N GLY A 143 17.31 -18.33 -13.10
CA GLY A 143 16.94 -19.62 -13.71
C GLY A 143 17.15 -19.70 -15.22
N MET A 144 17.50 -18.61 -15.91
CA MET A 144 18.07 -18.74 -17.24
C MET A 144 19.43 -19.41 -17.12
N LEU A 145 19.60 -20.56 -17.78
CA LEU A 145 20.90 -21.21 -17.96
C LEU A 145 21.91 -20.14 -18.35
N LYS A 146 22.95 -20.00 -17.53
CA LYS A 146 24.12 -19.19 -17.88
C LYS A 146 24.58 -19.71 -19.24
N ARG A 147 24.28 -18.97 -20.32
CA ARG A 147 24.64 -19.43 -21.67
C ARG A 147 26.13 -19.71 -21.64
N PRO A 148 26.57 -20.91 -22.05
CA PRO A 148 27.98 -21.17 -22.14
C PRO A 148 28.59 -20.13 -23.10
N PRO A 149 29.76 -19.57 -22.76
CA PRO A 149 30.39 -18.58 -23.62
C PRO A 149 30.70 -19.22 -24.98
N GLY A 150 30.02 -18.75 -26.05
CA GLY A 150 30.29 -19.19 -27.42
C GLY A 150 29.07 -19.55 -28.30
N MET A 151 27.84 -19.60 -27.77
CA MET A 151 26.69 -19.99 -28.59
C MET A 151 26.14 -18.82 -29.44
N VAL A 152 26.59 -18.73 -30.70
CA VAL A 152 26.12 -17.74 -31.69
C VAL A 152 24.75 -18.18 -32.22
N ARG A 153 23.77 -17.26 -32.23
CA ARG A 153 22.45 -17.50 -32.81
C ARG A 153 22.59 -17.68 -34.32
N GLY A 154 22.36 -18.92 -34.79
CA GLY A 154 22.12 -19.20 -36.20
C GLY A 154 20.94 -18.36 -36.68
N ARG A 155 21.15 -17.71 -37.83
CA ARG A 155 20.30 -16.66 -38.39
C ARG A 155 19.15 -17.26 -39.19
#